data_AF-A0A6B2L122-F1
#
_entry.id   AF-A0A6B2L122-F1
#
_cell.length_a   1.000
_cell.length_b   1.000
_cell.length_c   1.000
_cell.angle_alpha   90.00
_cell.angle_beta   90.00
_cell.angle_gamma   90.00
#
_symmetry.space_group_name_H-M   'P 1'
#
loop_
_entity.id
_entity.type
_entity.pdbx_description
1 polymer ?
#
loop_
_entity_poly.entity_id
_entity_poly.type
_entity_poly.pdbx_seq_one_letter_code
_entity_poly.pdbx_strand_id
1 'polypeptide(L)'
;MNEVVGLNLGVHDVIPTKNIEWIRMGTTVATNALLERNSFTKNKKYSGEGALPPPKRVALVITKGFKDLLQISNQTRPNIFDLTCSKPELLFDPQFVIEVDERVRIRTDLTAEDYPSSDPAFKVFPNGEVIEVKPLPMQNDPHFQQLVTKLKEPLAAGVYSIAIVFLHSYVYPDHEEAVARICKDLGYKYVAVSSHLTRSVKAVPRGHTATVDAFLTPFLESYITGFKSGFEDELRGVDVSFMKSDGGLCPVEKFTGFISIVSGPAGGVIGYSKSNFGEEKEVPPLVGFDMGGTSTDVSRVHGDQYQYIHETELDGVFIQATQLDINTVAAGGGSVLHFKQGYMDVGPDSVGSDPGPVCYGRGSEKLSVTDANFLLGRIVDEYFPFPLHRPETEKAFSSLSQQINIVTKENKSKEEIAMGFIKLANTKMAEAIKKVTETKGYDVTKHILCVFGGAAPQHCCSIARSLNIETIFINRYSSVLSAYGLGLADEKQELKVPCKVGFALCPENMKEVNEEFEKM
;
A
#
# COMPACT_ATOMS: atom_id res chain seq x y z
N MET A 1 22.27 24.36 15.61
CA MET A 1 21.32 25.21 16.34
C MET A 1 19.99 25.03 15.66
N ASN A 2 19.05 24.29 16.26
CA ASN A 2 17.70 24.19 15.73
C ASN A 2 16.93 25.39 16.29
N GLU A 3 16.64 26.39 15.46
CA GLU A 3 15.68 27.44 15.83
C GLU A 3 14.30 26.80 15.95
N VAL A 4 13.82 26.63 17.18
CA VAL A 4 12.39 26.48 17.42
C VAL A 4 11.80 27.86 17.24
N VAL A 5 11.09 28.08 16.13
CA VAL A 5 10.55 29.40 15.73
C VAL A 5 9.52 29.98 16.72
N GLY A 6 9.11 29.20 17.73
CA GLY A 6 8.35 29.71 18.89
C GLY A 6 6.96 30.26 18.54
N LEU A 7 6.33 29.76 17.47
CA LEU A 7 4.97 30.14 17.12
C LEU A 7 3.99 29.44 18.07
N ASN A 8 3.21 30.23 18.83
CA ASN A 8 2.14 29.75 19.69
C ASN A 8 0.86 29.61 18.85
N LEU A 9 0.75 28.51 18.11
CA LEU A 9 -0.43 28.21 17.29
C LEU A 9 -1.46 27.42 18.11
N GLY A 10 -2.71 27.87 18.09
CA GLY A 10 -3.87 27.11 18.55
C GLY A 10 -4.20 25.96 17.60
N VAL A 11 -5.04 25.02 18.06
CA VAL A 11 -5.43 23.80 17.31
C VAL A 11 -6.13 24.11 15.97
N HIS A 12 -6.72 25.29 15.84
CA HIS A 12 -7.44 25.74 14.64
C HIS A 12 -6.70 26.83 13.86
N ASP A 13 -5.50 27.20 14.30
CA ASP A 13 -4.72 28.21 13.61
C ASP A 13 -4.11 27.62 12.34
N VAL A 14 -4.11 28.43 11.29
CA VAL A 14 -3.49 28.09 10.02
C VAL A 14 -1.98 28.24 10.14
N ILE A 15 -1.23 27.28 9.59
CA ILE A 15 0.24 27.23 9.69
C ILE A 15 0.88 28.18 8.65
N PRO A 16 1.73 29.12 9.05
CA PRO A 16 2.43 30.00 8.12
C PRO A 16 3.39 29.26 7.19
N THR A 17 3.38 29.62 5.90
CA THR A 17 4.15 28.91 4.86
C THR A 17 5.46 29.60 4.48
N LYS A 18 5.66 30.85 4.90
CA LYS A 18 6.81 31.69 4.52
C LYS A 18 8.19 31.04 4.72
N ASN A 19 8.34 30.20 5.74
CA ASN A 19 9.61 29.54 6.09
C ASN A 19 9.64 28.06 5.70
N ILE A 20 8.66 27.58 4.93
CA ILE A 20 8.56 26.19 4.50
C ILE A 20 8.94 26.15 3.01
N GLU A 21 10.11 25.60 2.70
CA GLU A 21 10.56 25.43 1.32
C GLU A 21 9.85 24.24 0.65
N TRP A 22 9.76 23.11 1.35
CA TRP A 22 9.14 21.90 0.84
C TRP A 22 8.48 21.07 1.97
N ILE A 23 7.51 20.24 1.58
CA ILE A 23 6.83 19.27 2.44
C ILE A 23 6.89 17.91 1.75
N ARG A 24 7.37 16.89 2.48
CA ARG A 24 7.38 15.50 2.02
C ARG A 24 6.52 14.65 2.95
N MET A 25 5.61 13.88 2.38
CA MET A 25 4.59 13.17 3.15
C MET A 25 4.48 11.70 2.75
N GLY A 26 4.34 10.82 3.75
CA GLY A 26 3.84 9.45 3.56
C GLY A 26 2.44 9.34 4.14
N THR A 27 1.58 8.50 3.54
CA THR A 27 0.20 8.33 4.02
C THR A 27 -0.25 6.88 3.98
N THR A 28 -1.08 6.48 4.94
CA THR A 28 -1.72 5.16 4.98
C THR A 28 -3.21 5.24 4.65
N VAL A 29 -3.71 6.43 4.28
CA VAL A 29 -5.13 6.68 4.02
C VAL A 29 -5.68 5.76 2.94
N ALA A 30 -4.95 5.56 1.84
CA ALA A 30 -5.36 4.67 0.77
C ALA A 30 -5.44 3.20 1.20
N THR A 31 -4.41 2.71 1.91
CA THR A 31 -4.39 1.35 2.45
C THR A 31 -5.57 1.13 3.40
N ASN A 32 -5.81 2.06 4.32
CA ASN A 32 -6.91 1.97 5.27
C ASN A 32 -8.27 2.06 4.58
N ALA A 33 -8.43 2.95 3.59
CA ALA A 33 -9.65 3.06 2.80
C ALA A 33 -9.98 1.74 2.07
N LEU A 34 -8.96 1.05 1.55
CA LEU A 34 -9.12 -0.22 0.88
C LEU A 34 -9.49 -1.37 1.84
N LEU A 35 -8.89 -1.41 3.02
CA LEU A 35 -9.14 -2.46 4.04
C LEU A 35 -10.47 -2.25 4.79
N GLU A 36 -10.82 -1.00 5.09
CA GLU A 36 -12.04 -0.64 5.82
C GLU A 36 -13.27 -0.51 4.93
N ARG A 37 -13.17 -0.76 3.61
CA ARG A 37 -14.29 -0.63 2.64
C ARG A 37 -15.58 -1.32 3.07
N ASN A 38 -15.47 -2.43 3.80
CA ASN A 38 -16.59 -3.21 4.33
C ASN A 38 -17.21 -2.61 5.62
N SER A 39 -16.45 -1.77 6.33
CA SER A 39 -16.79 -1.12 7.60
C SER A 39 -17.12 0.37 7.48
N PHE A 40 -16.89 1.03 6.33
CA PHE A 40 -17.26 2.43 6.10
C PHE A 40 -18.76 2.71 6.29
N THR A 41 -19.63 1.71 6.14
CA THR A 41 -21.07 1.84 6.46
C THR A 41 -21.35 1.96 7.97
N LYS A 42 -20.36 1.72 8.84
CA LYS A 42 -20.52 1.68 10.32
C LYS A 42 -19.70 2.72 11.07
N ASN A 43 -18.67 3.34 10.47
CA ASN A 43 -17.76 4.25 11.17
C ASN A 43 -18.18 5.73 11.06
N LYS A 44 -18.70 6.28 12.18
CA LYS A 44 -19.04 7.72 12.37
C LYS A 44 -17.85 8.68 12.24
N LYS A 45 -16.62 8.18 12.26
CA LYS A 45 -15.39 9.02 12.21
C LYS A 45 -15.21 9.73 10.87
N TYR A 46 -15.84 9.20 9.81
CA TYR A 46 -15.84 9.79 8.46
C TYR A 46 -17.18 10.41 8.09
N SER A 47 -18.05 10.74 9.05
CA SER A 47 -19.41 11.30 8.83
C SER A 47 -19.56 12.74 9.35
N GLY A 48 -18.53 13.58 9.20
CA GLY A 48 -18.63 15.03 9.45
C GLY A 48 -19.37 15.75 8.31
N GLU A 49 -19.90 16.95 8.55
CA GLU A 49 -20.39 17.82 7.49
C GLU A 49 -19.22 18.20 6.57
N GLY A 50 -19.21 17.67 5.34
CA GLY A 50 -18.06 17.67 4.42
C GLY A 50 -17.50 16.27 4.08
N ALA A 51 -18.03 15.22 4.72
CA ALA A 51 -17.67 13.83 4.47
C ALA A 51 -17.94 13.38 3.03
N LEU A 52 -16.89 12.87 2.37
CA LEU A 52 -16.95 12.16 1.10
C LEU A 52 -18.01 11.05 1.11
N PRO A 53 -18.71 10.80 -0.02
CA PRO A 53 -19.75 9.80 -0.09
C PRO A 53 -19.23 8.35 0.10
N PRO A 54 -20.07 7.42 0.62
CA PRO A 54 -19.74 6.02 0.88
C PRO A 54 -19.36 5.21 -0.40
N PRO A 55 -18.72 4.02 -0.26
CA PRO A 55 -17.71 3.47 -1.18
C PRO A 55 -18.20 2.87 -2.52
N LYS A 56 -19.49 2.92 -2.89
CA LYS A 56 -20.02 2.15 -4.04
C LYS A 56 -20.29 2.98 -5.29
N ARG A 57 -19.28 3.64 -5.85
CA ARG A 57 -19.47 4.51 -7.03
C ARG A 57 -18.27 4.55 -7.96
N VAL A 58 -17.76 3.38 -8.37
CA VAL A 58 -16.91 3.26 -9.56
C VAL A 58 -17.73 2.60 -10.66
N ALA A 59 -17.81 3.24 -11.82
CA ALA A 59 -18.30 2.62 -13.05
C ALA A 59 -17.14 1.90 -13.76
N LEU A 60 -17.43 0.84 -14.51
CA LEU A 60 -16.44 0.09 -15.28
C LEU A 60 -16.79 0.12 -16.75
N VAL A 61 -15.87 0.56 -17.60
CA VAL A 61 -15.98 0.43 -19.05
C VAL A 61 -15.08 -0.71 -19.52
N ILE A 62 -15.65 -1.64 -20.28
CA ILE A 62 -14.93 -2.84 -20.70
C ILE A 62 -15.28 -3.27 -22.12
N THR A 63 -14.39 -4.03 -22.75
CA THR A 63 -14.63 -4.61 -24.08
C THR A 63 -15.90 -5.48 -24.05
N LYS A 64 -16.75 -5.37 -25.08
CA LYS A 64 -17.98 -6.17 -25.19
C LYS A 64 -17.71 -7.68 -25.17
N GLY A 65 -18.54 -8.41 -24.44
CA GLY A 65 -18.41 -9.84 -24.16
C GLY A 65 -17.56 -10.16 -22.93
N PHE A 66 -17.04 -9.14 -22.22
CA PHE A 66 -16.14 -9.30 -21.07
C PHE A 66 -16.68 -8.62 -19.81
N LYS A 67 -17.98 -8.32 -19.74
CA LYS A 67 -18.65 -7.73 -18.57
C LYS A 67 -18.23 -8.34 -17.23
N ASP A 68 -18.18 -9.67 -17.15
CA ASP A 68 -17.95 -10.40 -15.91
C ASP A 68 -16.45 -10.68 -15.62
N LEU A 69 -15.53 -10.20 -16.47
CA LEU A 69 -14.11 -10.55 -16.42
C LEU A 69 -13.48 -10.30 -15.04
N LEU A 70 -13.67 -9.10 -14.48
CA LEU A 70 -13.09 -8.72 -13.19
C LEU A 70 -13.80 -9.37 -12.00
N GLN A 71 -15.07 -9.76 -12.16
CA GLN A 71 -15.84 -10.48 -11.15
C GLN A 71 -15.47 -11.97 -11.09
N ILE A 72 -15.14 -12.57 -12.24
CA ILE A 72 -14.61 -13.94 -12.32
C ILE A 72 -13.18 -13.99 -11.75
N SER A 73 -12.38 -12.96 -12.02
CA SER A 73 -10.99 -12.86 -11.57
C SER A 73 -10.15 -14.07 -12.04
N ASN A 74 -9.18 -14.54 -11.25
CA ASN A 74 -8.31 -15.67 -11.53
C ASN A 74 -8.81 -17.01 -10.94
N GLN A 75 -9.99 -17.04 -10.33
CA GLN A 75 -10.58 -18.21 -9.65
C GLN A 75 -9.69 -18.83 -8.55
N THR A 76 -8.66 -18.12 -8.06
CA THR A 76 -7.80 -18.61 -7.00
C THR A 76 -8.61 -18.78 -5.71
N ARG A 77 -8.43 -19.93 -5.03
CA ARG A 77 -9.04 -20.22 -3.73
C ARG A 77 -7.98 -20.07 -2.64
N PRO A 78 -7.83 -18.88 -2.02
CA PRO A 78 -6.79 -18.65 -1.03
C PRO A 78 -6.95 -19.59 0.17
N ASN A 79 -8.19 -19.83 0.60
CA ASN A 79 -8.54 -20.82 1.60
C ASN A 79 -9.09 -22.07 0.93
N ILE A 80 -8.20 -22.96 0.47
CA ILE A 80 -8.60 -24.15 -0.33
C ILE A 80 -9.60 -25.07 0.39
N PHE A 81 -9.64 -25.02 1.72
CA PHE A 81 -10.55 -25.80 2.58
C PHE A 81 -11.81 -25.04 3.04
N ASP A 82 -11.97 -23.77 2.68
CA ASP A 82 -13.20 -23.03 2.97
C ASP A 82 -14.33 -23.50 2.04
N LEU A 83 -15.30 -24.20 2.61
CA LEU A 83 -16.46 -24.72 1.90
C LEU A 83 -17.42 -23.61 1.43
N THR A 84 -17.39 -22.44 2.06
CA THR A 84 -18.29 -21.32 1.71
C THR A 84 -17.82 -20.56 0.47
N CYS A 85 -16.50 -20.54 0.23
CA CYS A 85 -15.87 -19.96 -0.96
C CYS A 85 -16.37 -18.53 -1.26
N SER A 86 -16.36 -17.67 -0.24
CA SER A 86 -16.78 -16.29 -0.39
C SER A 86 -15.94 -15.56 -1.46
N LYS A 87 -16.62 -14.87 -2.38
CA LYS A 87 -15.95 -14.02 -3.37
C LYS A 87 -15.62 -12.67 -2.72
N PRO A 88 -14.47 -12.06 -3.02
CA PRO A 88 -14.18 -10.69 -2.61
C PRO A 88 -15.24 -9.71 -3.12
N GLU A 89 -15.53 -8.66 -2.35
CA GLU A 89 -16.43 -7.59 -2.79
C GLU A 89 -15.79 -6.78 -3.93
N LEU A 90 -16.60 -6.39 -4.91
CA LEU A 90 -16.15 -5.60 -6.06
C LEU A 90 -15.99 -4.13 -5.68
N LEU A 91 -14.96 -3.48 -6.20
CA LEU A 91 -14.74 -2.03 -6.04
C LEU A 91 -15.59 -1.17 -6.98
N PHE A 92 -16.27 -1.79 -7.94
CA PHE A 92 -17.17 -1.15 -8.90
C PHE A 92 -18.59 -1.68 -8.75
N ASP A 93 -19.58 -0.90 -9.16
CA ASP A 93 -20.98 -1.34 -9.15
C ASP A 93 -21.28 -2.21 -10.38
N PRO A 94 -21.71 -3.47 -10.21
CA PRO A 94 -22.07 -4.35 -11.34
C PRO A 94 -23.19 -3.79 -12.24
N GLN A 95 -24.01 -2.86 -11.72
CA GLN A 95 -25.04 -2.17 -12.50
C GLN A 95 -24.44 -1.16 -13.47
N PHE A 96 -23.27 -0.60 -13.15
CA PHE A 96 -22.56 0.41 -13.96
C PHE A 96 -21.37 -0.18 -14.72
N VAL A 97 -21.51 -1.42 -15.21
CA VAL A 97 -20.57 -2.03 -16.16
C VAL A 97 -21.05 -1.78 -17.59
N ILE A 98 -20.28 -0.98 -18.33
CA ILE A 98 -20.59 -0.51 -19.66
C ILE A 98 -19.70 -1.23 -20.67
N GLU A 99 -20.33 -2.06 -21.50
CA GLU A 99 -19.64 -2.75 -22.59
C GLU A 99 -19.55 -1.87 -23.84
N VAL A 100 -18.35 -1.74 -24.38
CA VAL A 100 -18.07 -1.01 -25.62
C VAL A 100 -17.76 -2.00 -26.72
N ASP A 101 -18.42 -1.84 -27.87
CA ASP A 101 -18.24 -2.70 -29.03
C ASP A 101 -16.97 -2.35 -29.83
N GLU A 102 -15.82 -2.44 -29.15
CA GLU A 102 -14.49 -2.32 -29.72
C GLU A 102 -13.77 -3.67 -29.64
N ARG A 103 -12.72 -3.86 -30.45
CA ARG A 103 -11.86 -5.03 -30.30
C ARG A 103 -10.47 -4.79 -30.85
N VAL A 104 -9.45 -5.13 -30.08
CA VAL A 104 -8.08 -5.32 -30.58
C VAL A 104 -7.74 -6.80 -30.51
N ARG A 105 -7.24 -7.38 -31.60
CA ARG A 105 -6.82 -8.78 -31.69
C ARG A 105 -5.38 -8.84 -32.14
N ILE A 106 -4.57 -9.62 -31.44
CA ILE A 106 -3.21 -9.95 -31.88
C ILE A 106 -3.32 -11.10 -32.87
N ARG A 107 -2.80 -10.92 -34.09
CA ARG A 107 -2.84 -11.91 -35.16
C ARG A 107 -1.51 -12.62 -35.25
N THR A 108 -1.37 -13.70 -34.49
CA THR A 108 -0.16 -14.55 -34.51
C THR A 108 -0.06 -15.45 -35.74
N ASP A 109 -1.16 -15.55 -36.50
CA ASP A 109 -1.28 -16.31 -37.74
C ASP A 109 -0.88 -15.51 -38.99
N LEU A 110 -0.59 -14.21 -38.83
CA LEU A 110 -0.19 -13.31 -39.90
C LEU A 110 1.21 -12.77 -39.64
N THR A 111 1.96 -12.55 -40.72
CA THR A 111 3.23 -11.80 -40.72
C THR A 111 3.03 -10.42 -41.36
N ALA A 112 4.00 -9.52 -41.16
CA ALA A 112 4.02 -8.22 -41.81
C ALA A 112 3.99 -8.31 -43.36
N GLU A 113 4.46 -9.41 -43.91
CA GLU A 113 4.49 -9.66 -45.37
C GLU A 113 3.12 -10.13 -45.90
N ASP A 114 2.28 -10.73 -45.05
CA ASP A 114 0.98 -11.28 -45.44
C ASP A 114 -0.09 -10.20 -45.67
N TYR A 115 0.13 -8.94 -45.23
CA TYR A 115 -0.87 -7.88 -45.36
C TYR A 115 -0.26 -6.50 -45.66
N PRO A 116 -0.71 -5.80 -46.72
CA PRO A 116 -0.26 -4.45 -47.00
C PRO A 116 -0.81 -3.46 -45.96
N SER A 117 0.06 -2.58 -45.46
CA SER A 117 -0.17 -1.55 -44.43
C SER A 117 -1.20 -0.46 -44.77
N SER A 118 -2.00 -0.64 -45.83
CA SER A 118 -2.99 0.32 -46.32
C SER A 118 -4.39 0.15 -45.75
N ASP A 119 -4.71 -0.98 -45.12
CA ASP A 119 -6.00 -1.18 -44.44
C ASP A 119 -5.95 -0.57 -43.02
N PRO A 120 -6.76 0.45 -42.70
CA PRO A 120 -6.75 1.08 -41.38
C PRO A 120 -7.18 0.13 -40.24
N ALA A 121 -7.79 -1.01 -40.55
CA ALA A 121 -8.14 -2.02 -39.56
C ALA A 121 -6.92 -2.83 -39.08
N PHE A 122 -5.76 -2.75 -39.75
CA PHE A 122 -4.56 -3.47 -39.35
C PHE A 122 -3.44 -2.50 -39.00
N LYS A 123 -2.74 -2.77 -37.89
CA LYS A 123 -1.46 -2.10 -37.58
C LYS A 123 -0.35 -3.14 -37.49
N VAL A 124 0.77 -2.83 -38.12
CA VAL A 124 1.99 -3.65 -38.08
C VAL A 124 3.01 -2.91 -37.23
N PHE A 125 3.50 -3.56 -36.19
CA PHE A 125 4.55 -3.03 -35.32
C PHE A 125 5.93 -3.29 -35.91
N PRO A 126 6.97 -2.51 -35.54
CA PRO A 126 8.34 -2.68 -36.03
C PRO A 126 8.91 -4.09 -35.81
N ASN A 127 8.47 -4.78 -34.75
CA ASN A 127 8.83 -6.16 -34.42
C ASN A 127 8.09 -7.21 -35.29
N GLY A 128 7.34 -6.79 -36.30
CA GLY A 128 6.56 -7.64 -37.20
C GLY A 128 5.21 -8.12 -36.64
N GLU A 129 4.81 -7.71 -35.44
CA GLU A 129 3.50 -8.08 -34.89
C GLU A 129 2.37 -7.36 -35.62
N VAL A 130 1.35 -8.12 -36.01
CA VAL A 130 0.15 -7.59 -36.63
C VAL A 130 -0.99 -7.59 -35.62
N ILE A 131 -1.64 -6.44 -35.47
CA ILE A 131 -2.90 -6.32 -34.73
C ILE A 131 -4.03 -5.97 -35.69
N GLU A 132 -5.19 -6.57 -35.45
CA GLU A 132 -6.46 -6.25 -36.08
C GLU A 132 -7.30 -5.43 -35.09
N VAL A 133 -7.73 -4.26 -35.53
CA VAL A 133 -8.42 -3.24 -34.76
C VAL A 133 -9.82 -3.06 -35.33
N LYS A 134 -10.83 -3.52 -34.58
CA LYS A 134 -12.21 -3.07 -34.76
C LYS A 134 -12.33 -1.69 -34.10
N PRO A 135 -12.56 -0.61 -34.88
CA PRO A 135 -12.56 0.74 -34.35
C PRO A 135 -13.71 0.98 -33.37
N LEU A 136 -13.55 1.99 -32.52
CA LEU A 136 -14.64 2.52 -31.70
C LEU A 136 -15.80 3.05 -32.57
N PRO A 137 -17.05 3.01 -32.06
CA PRO A 137 -18.16 3.71 -32.68
C PRO A 137 -17.85 5.20 -32.89
N MET A 138 -18.07 5.73 -34.09
CA MET A 138 -17.84 7.14 -34.42
C MET A 138 -19.03 8.02 -34.01
N GLN A 139 -18.86 9.34 -33.87
CA GLN A 139 -19.93 10.25 -33.43
C GLN A 139 -21.25 10.15 -34.23
N ASN A 140 -21.15 9.85 -35.52
CA ASN A 140 -22.29 9.69 -36.43
C ASN A 140 -22.95 8.29 -36.37
N ASP A 141 -22.37 7.35 -35.61
CA ASP A 141 -22.86 5.98 -35.42
C ASP A 141 -23.92 5.95 -34.30
N PRO A 142 -25.11 5.33 -34.50
CA PRO A 142 -26.07 5.07 -33.43
C PRO A 142 -25.45 4.41 -32.19
N HIS A 143 -24.44 3.56 -32.34
CA HIS A 143 -23.75 2.91 -31.23
C HIS A 143 -22.95 3.91 -30.37
N PHE A 144 -22.45 5.00 -30.95
CA PHE A 144 -21.79 6.06 -30.18
C PHE A 144 -22.80 6.80 -29.29
N GLN A 145 -23.99 7.12 -29.82
CA GLN A 145 -25.05 7.75 -29.03
C GLN A 145 -25.52 6.83 -27.90
N GLN A 146 -25.59 5.52 -28.15
CA GLN A 146 -25.86 4.53 -27.11
C GLN A 146 -24.75 4.48 -26.05
N LEU A 147 -23.48 4.51 -26.46
CA LEU A 147 -22.34 4.57 -25.54
C LEU A 147 -22.42 5.81 -24.64
N VAL A 148 -22.60 6.99 -25.24
CA VAL A 148 -22.73 8.26 -24.49
C VAL A 148 -23.92 8.21 -23.53
N THR A 149 -25.04 7.64 -23.94
CA THR A 149 -26.22 7.48 -23.07
C THR A 149 -25.89 6.60 -21.87
N LYS A 150 -25.27 5.43 -22.10
CA LYS A 150 -24.84 4.53 -21.01
C LYS A 150 -23.82 5.18 -20.09
N LEU A 151 -22.88 5.97 -20.62
CA LEU A 151 -21.90 6.72 -19.82
C LEU A 151 -22.54 7.84 -18.98
N LYS A 152 -23.76 8.31 -19.32
CA LYS A 152 -24.49 9.29 -18.50
C LYS A 152 -25.25 8.65 -17.34
N GLU A 153 -25.58 7.36 -17.41
CA GLU A 153 -26.36 6.67 -16.37
C GLU A 153 -25.66 6.68 -14.99
N PRO A 154 -24.35 6.35 -14.86
CA PRO A 154 -23.68 6.42 -13.57
C PRO A 154 -23.60 7.87 -13.05
N LEU A 155 -23.33 8.85 -13.92
CA LEU A 155 -23.31 10.26 -13.54
C LEU A 155 -24.66 10.73 -12.99
N ALA A 156 -25.76 10.34 -13.62
CA ALA A 156 -27.11 10.62 -13.13
C ALA A 156 -27.40 9.96 -11.78
N ALA A 157 -26.80 8.80 -11.51
CA ALA A 157 -26.82 8.15 -10.21
C ALA A 157 -25.84 8.79 -9.20
N GLY A 158 -25.03 9.78 -9.60
CA GLY A 158 -24.02 10.49 -8.82
C GLY A 158 -22.69 9.75 -8.65
N VAL A 159 -22.33 8.91 -9.63
CA VAL A 159 -21.05 8.20 -9.74
C VAL A 159 -20.10 9.02 -10.60
N TYR A 160 -19.03 9.54 -9.99
CA TYR A 160 -18.05 10.42 -10.66
C TYR A 160 -16.69 9.77 -10.93
N SER A 161 -16.50 8.52 -10.48
CA SER A 161 -15.31 7.71 -10.74
C SER A 161 -15.59 6.62 -11.76
N ILE A 162 -14.68 6.43 -12.71
CA ILE A 162 -14.79 5.42 -13.75
C ILE A 162 -13.43 4.79 -14.07
N ALA A 163 -13.42 3.47 -14.23
CA ALA A 163 -12.27 2.71 -14.70
C ALA A 163 -12.52 2.22 -16.13
N ILE A 164 -11.53 2.35 -17.01
CA ILE A 164 -11.61 1.94 -18.43
C ILE A 164 -10.59 0.83 -18.67
N VAL A 165 -11.08 -0.34 -19.07
CA VAL A 165 -10.29 -1.56 -19.22
C VAL A 165 -10.65 -2.27 -20.52
N PHE A 166 -9.87 -2.06 -21.58
CA PHE A 166 -10.00 -2.78 -22.84
C PHE A 166 -8.98 -3.90 -22.98
N LEU A 167 -9.35 -4.96 -23.68
CA LEU A 167 -8.44 -6.04 -24.00
C LEU A 167 -7.33 -5.55 -24.93
N HIS A 168 -6.10 -6.03 -24.68
CA HIS A 168 -4.91 -5.64 -25.44
C HIS A 168 -4.61 -4.13 -25.47
N SER A 169 -5.18 -3.33 -24.56
CA SER A 169 -4.87 -1.89 -24.45
C SER A 169 -3.42 -1.60 -24.07
N TYR A 170 -2.68 -2.59 -23.57
CA TYR A 170 -1.23 -2.50 -23.36
C TYR A 170 -0.44 -2.33 -24.67
N VAL A 171 -0.99 -2.79 -25.80
CA VAL A 171 -0.44 -2.61 -27.16
C VAL A 171 -1.13 -1.45 -27.88
N TYR A 172 -2.44 -1.31 -27.69
CA TYR A 172 -3.25 -0.30 -28.38
C TYR A 172 -4.06 0.53 -27.38
N PRO A 173 -3.46 1.55 -26.76
CA PRO A 173 -4.11 2.37 -25.74
C PRO A 173 -5.15 3.35 -26.32
N ASP A 174 -5.08 3.67 -27.62
CA ASP A 174 -5.86 4.74 -28.27
C ASP A 174 -7.37 4.63 -28.03
N HIS A 175 -7.93 3.41 -27.96
CA HIS A 175 -9.34 3.22 -27.66
C HIS A 175 -9.70 3.63 -26.23
N GLU A 176 -8.89 3.25 -25.24
CA GLU A 176 -9.16 3.66 -23.86
C GLU A 176 -9.01 5.17 -23.73
N GLU A 177 -8.01 5.78 -24.39
CA GLU A 177 -7.79 7.23 -24.36
C GLU A 177 -8.94 8.00 -25.01
N ALA A 178 -9.47 7.52 -26.14
CA ALA A 178 -10.65 8.10 -26.77
C ALA A 178 -11.88 8.06 -25.85
N VAL A 179 -12.13 6.94 -25.19
CA VAL A 179 -13.24 6.82 -24.23
C VAL A 179 -13.00 7.66 -22.98
N ALA A 180 -11.75 7.78 -22.52
CA ALA A 180 -11.39 8.62 -21.39
C ALA A 180 -11.70 10.10 -21.66
N ARG A 181 -11.41 10.59 -22.87
CA ARG A 181 -11.80 11.94 -23.30
C ARG A 181 -13.30 12.16 -23.24
N ILE A 182 -14.09 11.22 -23.79
CA ILE A 182 -15.56 11.27 -23.71
C ILE A 182 -16.03 11.32 -22.24
N CYS A 183 -15.46 10.50 -21.36
CA CYS A 183 -15.83 10.49 -19.95
C CYS A 183 -15.53 11.84 -19.27
N LYS A 184 -14.36 12.43 -19.53
CA LYS A 184 -13.99 13.75 -19.01
C LYS A 184 -14.96 14.83 -19.51
N ASP A 185 -15.28 14.84 -20.80
CA ASP A 185 -16.22 15.79 -21.41
C ASP A 185 -17.64 15.66 -20.84
N LEU A 186 -18.05 14.45 -20.43
CA LEU A 186 -19.33 14.18 -19.78
C LEU A 186 -19.37 14.60 -18.30
N GLY A 187 -18.22 14.88 -17.68
CA GLY A 187 -18.13 15.34 -16.29
C GLY A 187 -17.72 14.29 -15.27
N TYR A 188 -17.15 13.15 -15.70
CA TYR A 188 -16.44 12.27 -14.77
C TYR A 188 -15.21 12.99 -14.22
N LYS A 189 -15.08 13.04 -12.89
CA LYS A 189 -13.98 13.71 -12.20
C LYS A 189 -12.74 12.82 -12.13
N TYR A 190 -12.93 11.52 -11.92
CA TYR A 190 -11.85 10.55 -11.74
C TYR A 190 -11.93 9.48 -12.82
N VAL A 191 -11.00 9.51 -13.77
CA VAL A 191 -10.97 8.60 -14.92
C VAL A 191 -9.67 7.79 -14.89
N ALA A 192 -9.77 6.53 -14.47
CA ALA A 192 -8.64 5.61 -14.44
C ALA A 192 -8.56 4.83 -15.76
N VAL A 193 -7.47 5.04 -16.50
CA VAL A 193 -7.22 4.40 -17.80
C VAL A 193 -6.22 3.27 -17.61
N SER A 194 -6.64 2.03 -17.83
CA SER A 194 -5.84 0.88 -17.41
C SER A 194 -4.45 0.82 -18.07
N SER A 195 -4.36 1.18 -19.35
CA SER A 195 -3.11 1.26 -20.12
C SER A 195 -2.19 2.43 -19.74
N HIS A 196 -2.70 3.47 -19.08
CA HIS A 196 -1.88 4.57 -18.56
C HIS A 196 -1.28 4.23 -17.20
N LEU A 197 -2.01 3.48 -16.37
CA LEU A 197 -1.56 3.08 -15.04
C LEU A 197 -0.55 1.92 -15.13
N THR A 198 -0.87 0.89 -15.91
CA THR A 198 0.00 -0.26 -16.11
C THR A 198 -0.18 -0.87 -17.50
N ARG A 199 0.90 -0.89 -18.28
CA ARG A 199 0.94 -1.56 -19.60
C ARG A 199 1.23 -3.06 -19.49
N SER A 200 0.60 -3.72 -18.53
CA SER A 200 0.68 -5.17 -18.33
C SER A 200 -0.18 -5.91 -19.35
N VAL A 201 0.29 -7.04 -19.86
CA VAL A 201 -0.46 -7.89 -20.81
C VAL A 201 -1.75 -8.43 -20.20
N LYS A 202 -1.72 -8.81 -18.91
CA LYS A 202 -2.83 -9.49 -18.23
C LYS A 202 -3.96 -8.51 -17.91
N ALA A 203 -5.12 -8.68 -18.58
CA ALA A 203 -6.26 -7.78 -18.43
C ALA A 203 -6.90 -7.78 -17.04
N VAL A 204 -6.93 -8.92 -16.33
CA VAL A 204 -7.56 -9.02 -15.00
C VAL A 204 -6.80 -8.21 -13.94
N PRO A 205 -5.50 -8.44 -13.68
CA PRO A 205 -4.74 -7.62 -12.73
C PRO A 205 -4.62 -6.14 -13.14
N ARG A 206 -4.49 -5.85 -14.44
CA ARG A 206 -4.52 -4.48 -14.98
C ARG A 206 -5.85 -3.79 -14.68
N GLY A 207 -6.96 -4.51 -14.90
CA GLY A 207 -8.31 -4.00 -14.62
C GLY A 207 -8.55 -3.80 -13.13
N HIS A 208 -8.10 -4.72 -12.26
CA HIS A 208 -8.16 -4.52 -10.82
C HIS A 208 -7.40 -3.27 -10.39
N THR A 209 -6.18 -3.06 -10.89
CA THR A 209 -5.38 -1.86 -10.64
C THR A 209 -6.12 -0.58 -11.04
N ALA A 210 -6.77 -0.56 -12.22
CA ALA A 210 -7.57 0.58 -12.66
C ALA A 210 -8.79 0.83 -11.77
N THR A 211 -9.48 -0.21 -11.33
CA THR A 211 -10.62 -0.07 -10.40
C THR A 211 -10.18 0.41 -9.02
N VAL A 212 -9.02 -0.05 -8.52
CA VAL A 212 -8.42 0.43 -7.27
C VAL A 212 -8.07 1.91 -7.37
N ASP A 213 -7.46 2.33 -8.48
CA ASP A 213 -7.10 3.73 -8.67
C ASP A 213 -8.34 4.65 -8.73
N ALA A 214 -9.36 4.28 -9.51
CA ALA A 214 -10.62 5.01 -9.58
C ALA A 214 -11.37 5.07 -8.23
N PHE A 215 -11.23 4.02 -7.42
CA PHE A 215 -11.84 3.92 -6.10
C PHE A 215 -11.11 4.80 -5.07
N LEU A 216 -9.77 4.77 -5.04
CA LEU A 216 -8.97 5.40 -3.98
C LEU A 216 -8.64 6.87 -4.23
N THR A 217 -8.49 7.29 -5.49
CA THR A 217 -8.10 8.67 -5.84
C THR A 217 -9.00 9.75 -5.22
N PRO A 218 -10.33 9.61 -5.17
CA PRO A 218 -11.20 10.60 -4.51
C PRO A 218 -10.91 10.77 -3.00
N PHE A 219 -10.57 9.67 -2.31
CA PHE A 219 -10.22 9.72 -0.89
C PHE A 219 -8.89 10.44 -0.66
N LEU A 220 -7.91 10.21 -1.54
CA LEU A 220 -6.64 10.91 -1.51
C LEU A 220 -6.80 12.40 -1.78
N GLU A 221 -7.59 12.78 -2.79
CA GLU A 221 -7.81 14.20 -3.12
C GLU A 221 -8.44 14.96 -1.94
N SER A 222 -9.45 14.37 -1.27
CA SER A 222 -10.04 14.99 -0.07
C SER A 222 -9.06 15.06 1.10
N TYR A 223 -8.24 14.04 1.30
CA TYR A 223 -7.22 14.05 2.33
C TYR A 223 -6.19 15.15 2.09
N ILE A 224 -5.68 15.24 0.85
CA ILE A 224 -4.74 16.27 0.43
C ILE A 224 -5.36 17.66 0.57
N THR A 225 -6.61 17.84 0.17
CA THR A 225 -7.32 19.12 0.28
C THR A 225 -7.48 19.54 1.73
N GLY A 226 -7.89 18.62 2.61
CA GLY A 226 -8.00 18.89 4.05
C GLY A 226 -6.65 19.12 4.72
N PHE A 227 -5.58 18.50 4.23
CA PHE A 227 -4.22 18.80 4.67
C PHE A 227 -3.79 20.21 4.26
N LYS A 228 -3.98 20.57 2.98
CA LYS A 228 -3.63 21.89 2.43
C LYS A 228 -4.38 23.03 3.13
N SER A 229 -5.65 22.84 3.50
CA SER A 229 -6.43 23.88 4.17
C SER A 229 -5.94 24.25 5.58
N GLY A 230 -5.06 23.45 6.17
CA GLY A 230 -4.39 23.76 7.43
C GLY A 230 -3.23 24.76 7.31
N PHE A 231 -2.87 25.20 6.10
CA PHE A 231 -1.73 26.07 5.83
C PHE A 231 -2.12 27.36 5.13
N GLU A 232 -1.34 28.42 5.34
CA GLU A 232 -1.54 29.71 4.67
C GLU A 232 -1.49 29.53 3.16
N ASP A 233 -2.39 30.21 2.45
CA ASP A 233 -2.54 30.14 0.99
C ASP A 233 -2.65 28.71 0.43
N GLU A 234 -3.11 27.73 1.22
CA GLU A 234 -3.26 26.33 0.83
C GLU A 234 -1.97 25.71 0.25
N LEU A 235 -0.80 26.10 0.80
CA LEU A 235 0.54 25.68 0.33
C LEU A 235 0.90 26.17 -1.08
N ARG A 236 0.26 27.23 -1.60
CA ARG A 236 0.67 27.83 -2.87
C ARG A 236 2.13 28.29 -2.80
N GLY A 237 2.95 27.80 -3.72
CA GLY A 237 4.38 28.11 -3.81
C GLY A 237 5.29 27.27 -2.90
N VAL A 238 4.74 26.28 -2.19
CA VAL A 238 5.51 25.28 -1.44
C VAL A 238 5.56 23.98 -2.23
N ASP A 239 6.73 23.38 -2.36
CA ASP A 239 6.88 22.09 -3.05
C ASP A 239 6.35 20.96 -2.17
N VAL A 240 5.26 20.31 -2.59
CA VAL A 240 4.62 19.21 -1.85
C VAL A 240 4.79 17.90 -2.60
N SER A 241 5.53 16.97 -2.01
CA SER A 241 5.77 15.64 -2.57
C SER A 241 5.24 14.53 -1.66
N PHE A 242 4.72 13.48 -2.27
CA PHE A 242 4.25 12.29 -1.59
C PHE A 242 5.15 11.09 -1.90
N MET A 243 5.43 10.32 -0.86
CA MET A 243 6.10 9.03 -0.97
C MET A 243 5.19 8.04 -1.67
N LYS A 244 5.74 7.32 -2.63
CA LYS A 244 5.11 6.19 -3.30
C LYS A 244 5.55 4.88 -2.65
N SER A 245 4.84 3.81 -2.95
CA SER A 245 5.15 2.45 -2.49
C SER A 245 6.54 1.95 -2.90
N ASP A 246 7.13 2.50 -3.96
CA ASP A 246 8.44 2.10 -4.50
C ASP A 246 9.64 2.79 -3.82
N GLY A 247 9.38 3.58 -2.75
CA GLY A 247 10.39 4.31 -2.00
C GLY A 247 10.80 5.65 -2.61
N GLY A 248 10.20 6.06 -3.74
CA GLY A 248 10.45 7.36 -4.34
C GLY A 248 9.36 8.38 -4.08
N LEU A 249 9.72 9.66 -4.23
CA LEU A 249 8.78 10.78 -4.13
C LEU A 249 8.15 11.09 -5.49
N CYS A 250 6.95 11.65 -5.46
CA CYS A 250 6.32 12.29 -6.61
C CYS A 250 5.56 13.56 -6.18
N PRO A 251 5.40 14.55 -7.08
CA PRO A 251 4.54 15.70 -6.83
C PRO A 251 3.10 15.29 -6.52
N VAL A 252 2.42 16.07 -5.69
CA VAL A 252 1.04 15.79 -5.24
C VAL A 252 0.05 15.61 -6.40
N GLU A 253 0.25 16.29 -7.53
CA GLU A 253 -0.60 16.20 -8.73
C GLU A 253 -0.48 14.84 -9.43
N LYS A 254 0.65 14.15 -9.25
CA LYS A 254 0.90 12.82 -9.81
C LYS A 254 0.58 11.70 -8.81
N PHE A 255 0.17 12.04 -7.58
CA PHE A 255 -0.09 11.07 -6.52
C PHE A 255 -1.51 10.49 -6.63
N THR A 256 -1.63 9.31 -7.24
CA THR A 256 -2.94 8.65 -7.45
C THR A 256 -3.16 7.45 -6.53
N GLY A 257 -4.39 6.92 -6.56
CA GLY A 257 -4.83 5.80 -5.75
C GLY A 257 -3.87 4.61 -5.73
N PHE A 258 -3.48 4.10 -6.89
CA PHE A 258 -2.73 2.83 -6.94
C PHE A 258 -1.28 2.93 -6.45
N ILE A 259 -0.61 4.09 -6.60
CA ILE A 259 0.80 4.29 -6.18
C ILE A 259 0.96 4.70 -4.72
N SER A 260 -0.15 5.02 -4.05
CA SER A 260 -0.18 5.45 -2.64
C SER A 260 -0.20 4.30 -1.63
N ILE A 261 -0.54 3.09 -2.09
CA ILE A 261 -0.82 1.92 -1.26
C ILE A 261 0.47 1.42 -0.59
N VAL A 262 0.52 1.39 0.74
CA VAL A 262 1.70 0.97 1.53
C VAL A 262 2.90 1.95 1.38
N SER A 263 2.65 3.23 1.12
CA SER A 263 3.72 4.25 1.02
C SER A 263 4.35 4.66 2.36
N GLY A 264 3.65 4.50 3.49
CA GLY A 264 4.14 4.92 4.80
C GLY A 264 5.45 4.25 5.24
N PRO A 265 5.51 2.90 5.31
CA PRO A 265 6.71 2.20 5.77
C PRO A 265 7.89 2.30 4.81
N ALA A 266 7.66 2.67 3.54
CA ALA A 266 8.70 2.89 2.54
C ALA A 266 9.75 3.94 2.99
N GLY A 267 9.30 5.01 3.67
CA GLY A 267 10.20 6.00 4.25
C GLY A 267 11.16 5.38 5.28
N GLY A 268 10.70 4.40 6.06
CA GLY A 268 11.54 3.65 7.00
C GLY A 268 12.63 2.87 6.28
N VAL A 269 12.29 2.22 5.15
CA VAL A 269 13.24 1.50 4.31
C VAL A 269 14.34 2.39 3.78
N ILE A 270 13.97 3.54 3.21
CA ILE A 270 14.95 4.54 2.74
C ILE A 270 15.77 5.08 3.91
N GLY A 271 15.13 5.32 5.05
CA GLY A 271 15.76 5.83 6.26
C GLY A 271 16.88 4.92 6.73
N TYR A 272 16.60 3.65 7.03
CA TYR A 272 17.65 2.74 7.51
C TYR A 272 18.64 2.37 6.40
N SER A 273 18.24 2.32 5.13
CA SER A 273 19.19 2.04 4.05
C SER A 273 20.21 3.15 3.89
N LYS A 274 19.78 4.43 3.88
CA LYS A 274 20.67 5.56 3.61
C LYS A 274 21.40 6.07 4.85
N SER A 275 21.00 5.68 6.07
CA SER A 275 21.59 6.19 7.31
C SER A 275 22.53 5.21 8.03
N ASN A 276 22.68 3.97 7.55
CA ASN A 276 23.41 2.93 8.26
C ASN A 276 24.82 2.63 7.71
N PHE A 277 25.35 3.47 6.82
CA PHE A 277 26.67 3.26 6.20
C PHE A 277 27.61 4.42 6.42
N GLY A 278 28.84 4.09 6.85
CA GLY A 278 30.03 4.92 6.60
C GLY A 278 30.63 4.57 5.23
N GLU A 279 31.74 5.21 4.87
CA GLU A 279 32.49 5.01 3.61
C GLU A 279 33.18 3.62 3.49
N GLU A 280 32.61 2.56 4.06
CA GLU A 280 33.20 1.21 4.02
C GLU A 280 32.96 0.52 2.68
N LYS A 281 33.94 -0.30 2.27
CA LYS A 281 33.99 -0.93 0.93
C LYS A 281 33.00 -2.08 0.73
N GLU A 282 32.51 -2.70 1.80
CA GLU A 282 31.50 -3.77 1.73
C GLU A 282 30.45 -3.57 2.81
N VAL A 283 29.24 -3.27 2.36
CA VAL A 283 28.07 -3.07 3.20
C VAL A 283 27.42 -4.44 3.49
N PRO A 284 27.35 -4.88 4.76
CA PRO A 284 26.62 -6.09 5.09
C PRO A 284 25.12 -5.93 4.80
N PRO A 285 24.40 -7.01 4.48
CA PRO A 285 22.96 -6.92 4.22
C PRO A 285 22.22 -6.51 5.50
N LEU A 286 21.17 -5.71 5.34
CA LEU A 286 20.41 -5.14 6.43
C LEU A 286 19.00 -5.74 6.48
N VAL A 287 18.50 -5.93 7.69
CA VAL A 287 17.07 -6.17 7.95
C VAL A 287 16.53 -4.97 8.69
N GLY A 288 15.60 -4.23 8.09
CA GLY A 288 14.82 -3.21 8.77
C GLY A 288 13.76 -3.84 9.66
N PHE A 289 13.68 -3.40 10.91
CA PHE A 289 12.70 -3.80 11.91
C PHE A 289 12.07 -2.55 12.51
N ASP A 290 10.94 -2.13 11.94
CA ASP A 290 10.11 -1.02 12.41
C ASP A 290 8.98 -1.58 13.26
N MET A 291 8.94 -1.30 14.55
CA MET A 291 7.81 -1.69 15.40
C MET A 291 7.18 -0.46 16.04
N GLY A 292 5.93 -0.21 15.66
CA GLY A 292 5.08 0.85 16.17
C GLY A 292 4.08 0.36 17.22
N GLY A 293 3.00 1.12 17.38
CA GLY A 293 1.91 0.80 18.30
C GLY A 293 0.95 -0.28 17.77
N THR A 294 0.83 -0.49 16.47
CA THR A 294 -0.20 -1.39 15.91
C THR A 294 0.42 -2.58 15.18
N SER A 295 1.51 -2.35 14.45
CA SER A 295 2.15 -3.33 13.59
C SER A 295 3.66 -3.26 13.69
N THR A 296 4.30 -4.27 13.10
CA THR A 296 5.72 -4.28 12.76
C THR A 296 5.88 -4.36 11.25
N ASP A 297 6.72 -3.53 10.67
CA ASP A 297 7.13 -3.58 9.27
C ASP A 297 8.57 -4.08 9.16
N VAL A 298 8.78 -5.11 8.34
CA VAL A 298 10.08 -5.75 8.14
C VAL A 298 10.46 -5.70 6.67
N SER A 299 11.70 -5.37 6.37
CA SER A 299 12.23 -5.35 4.99
C SER A 299 13.70 -5.70 4.96
N ARG A 300 14.23 -5.99 3.77
CA ARG A 300 15.64 -6.33 3.56
C ARG A 300 16.26 -5.44 2.48
N VAL A 301 17.47 -4.93 2.74
CA VAL A 301 18.27 -4.16 1.78
C VAL A 301 19.71 -4.68 1.77
N HIS A 302 20.42 -4.59 0.65
CA HIS A 302 21.85 -4.92 0.55
C HIS A 302 22.56 -3.92 -0.35
N GLY A 303 23.42 -3.06 0.23
CA GLY A 303 23.97 -1.90 -0.47
C GLY A 303 22.86 -0.99 -1.00
N ASP A 304 22.98 -0.57 -2.26
CA ASP A 304 21.98 0.26 -2.96
C ASP A 304 20.84 -0.56 -3.59
N GLN A 305 20.77 -1.86 -3.31
CA GLN A 305 19.76 -2.74 -3.89
C GLN A 305 18.56 -2.91 -2.95
N TYR A 306 17.46 -2.27 -3.35
CA TYR A 306 16.14 -2.48 -2.77
C TYR A 306 15.48 -3.73 -3.35
N GLN A 307 14.73 -4.43 -2.51
CA GLN A 307 13.85 -5.50 -2.97
C GLN A 307 12.49 -4.94 -3.35
N TYR A 308 12.00 -5.34 -4.53
CA TYR A 308 10.71 -4.92 -5.05
C TYR A 308 9.80 -6.12 -5.29
N ILE A 309 8.51 -5.91 -5.07
CA ILE A 309 7.42 -6.75 -5.57
C ILE A 309 6.65 -5.94 -6.60
N HIS A 310 6.09 -6.61 -7.60
CA HIS A 310 5.37 -5.95 -8.71
C HIS A 310 3.87 -6.30 -8.75
N GLU A 311 3.45 -7.22 -7.88
CA GLU A 311 2.07 -7.66 -7.76
C GLU A 311 1.80 -7.95 -6.29
N THR A 312 0.75 -7.35 -5.75
CA THR A 312 0.33 -7.51 -4.36
C THR A 312 -1.17 -7.81 -4.33
N GLU A 313 -1.60 -8.67 -3.41
CA GLU A 313 -3.01 -8.93 -3.13
C GLU A 313 -3.38 -8.29 -1.78
N LEU A 314 -4.39 -7.42 -1.77
CA LEU A 314 -4.94 -6.80 -0.55
C LEU A 314 -6.44 -7.04 -0.48
N ASP A 315 -6.88 -7.81 0.52
CA ASP A 315 -8.28 -8.19 0.73
C ASP A 315 -8.93 -8.75 -0.56
N GLY A 316 -8.24 -9.67 -1.25
CA GLY A 316 -8.71 -10.28 -2.50
C GLY A 316 -8.62 -9.40 -3.76
N VAL A 317 -8.04 -8.20 -3.66
CA VAL A 317 -7.83 -7.30 -4.80
C VAL A 317 -6.38 -7.32 -5.24
N PHE A 318 -6.14 -7.63 -6.51
CA PHE A 318 -4.79 -7.65 -7.10
C PHE A 318 -4.39 -6.26 -7.59
N ILE A 319 -3.22 -5.80 -7.18
CA ILE A 319 -2.65 -4.51 -7.56
C ILE A 319 -1.32 -4.76 -8.24
N GLN A 320 -1.19 -4.28 -9.48
CA GLN A 320 0.06 -4.33 -10.24
C GLN A 320 0.79 -2.99 -10.16
N ALA A 321 1.46 -2.79 -9.05
CA ALA A 321 2.32 -1.64 -8.80
C ALA A 321 3.67 -2.15 -8.30
N THR A 322 4.75 -1.47 -8.65
CA THR A 322 6.04 -1.72 -8.02
C THR A 322 6.01 -1.16 -6.60
N GLN A 323 6.37 -1.99 -5.64
CA GLN A 323 6.38 -1.65 -4.22
C GLN A 323 7.64 -2.21 -3.60
N LEU A 324 8.19 -1.53 -2.61
CA LEU A 324 9.22 -2.10 -1.76
C LEU A 324 8.66 -3.35 -1.08
N ASP A 325 9.48 -4.40 -1.02
CA ASP A 325 9.12 -5.64 -0.36
C ASP A 325 9.15 -5.46 1.15
N ILE A 326 7.99 -5.06 1.68
CA ILE A 326 7.78 -4.80 3.10
C ILE A 326 6.78 -5.84 3.61
N ASN A 327 7.20 -6.61 4.62
CA ASN A 327 6.35 -7.55 5.29
C ASN A 327 5.82 -6.95 6.59
N THR A 328 4.53 -6.63 6.61
CA THR A 328 3.84 -6.13 7.80
C THR A 328 3.23 -7.29 8.59
N VAL A 329 3.48 -7.31 9.90
CA VAL A 329 2.84 -8.24 10.84
C VAL A 329 2.04 -7.47 11.89
N ALA A 330 0.87 -8.01 12.24
CA ALA A 330 -0.02 -7.49 13.29
C ALA A 330 0.52 -7.78 14.70
N ALA A 331 1.74 -7.34 14.96
CA ALA A 331 2.42 -7.39 16.24
C ALA A 331 3.10 -6.03 16.47
N GLY A 332 2.46 -5.15 17.24
CA GLY A 332 2.99 -3.87 17.70
C GLY A 332 2.83 -3.73 19.20
N GLY A 333 3.21 -2.58 19.77
CA GLY A 333 3.10 -2.34 21.22
C GLY A 333 1.66 -2.46 21.74
N GLY A 334 0.69 -1.97 20.98
CA GLY A 334 -0.74 -2.04 21.29
C GLY A 334 -1.42 -3.34 20.84
N SER A 335 -0.72 -4.35 20.34
CA SER A 335 -1.37 -5.63 19.99
C SER A 335 -1.97 -6.28 21.24
N VAL A 336 -3.24 -6.67 21.14
CA VAL A 336 -4.02 -7.19 22.26
C VAL A 336 -3.52 -8.57 22.67
N LEU A 337 -3.44 -8.81 23.98
CA LEU A 337 -3.12 -10.11 24.55
C LEU A 337 -4.41 -10.93 24.72
N HIS A 338 -4.50 -12.07 24.04
CA HIS A 338 -5.66 -12.95 24.10
C HIS A 338 -5.36 -14.21 24.89
N PHE A 339 -6.33 -14.64 25.69
CA PHE A 339 -6.38 -15.97 26.26
C PHE A 339 -7.76 -16.57 26.03
N LYS A 340 -7.83 -17.68 25.28
CA LYS A 340 -9.09 -18.39 24.99
C LYS A 340 -8.85 -19.89 25.07
N GLN A 341 -9.65 -20.58 25.89
CA GLN A 341 -9.68 -22.05 25.97
C GLN A 341 -8.29 -22.70 26.15
N GLY A 342 -7.40 -22.08 26.94
CA GLY A 342 -6.05 -22.60 27.19
C GLY A 342 -4.98 -22.12 26.20
N TYR A 343 -5.35 -21.39 25.14
CA TYR A 343 -4.43 -20.84 24.15
C TYR A 343 -4.16 -19.36 24.41
N MET A 344 -2.88 -18.99 24.37
CA MET A 344 -2.43 -17.60 24.39
C MET A 344 -2.19 -17.11 22.96
N ASP A 345 -2.60 -15.89 22.64
CA ASP A 345 -2.33 -15.25 21.36
C ASP A 345 -2.04 -13.74 21.51
N VAL A 346 -1.38 -13.14 20.52
CA VAL A 346 -1.11 -11.69 20.45
C VAL A 346 -1.61 -11.14 19.12
N GLY A 347 -2.50 -10.15 19.17
CA GLY A 347 -3.14 -9.58 17.99
C GLY A 347 -4.17 -10.53 17.34
N PRO A 348 -4.64 -10.24 16.11
CA PRO A 348 -4.25 -9.11 15.27
C PRO A 348 -4.84 -7.76 15.73
N ASP A 349 -5.82 -7.80 16.64
CA ASP A 349 -6.45 -6.59 17.19
C ASP A 349 -5.43 -5.70 17.90
N SER A 350 -5.66 -4.39 17.85
CA SER A 350 -4.85 -3.38 18.54
C SER A 350 -5.71 -2.47 19.42
N VAL A 351 -5.16 -2.05 20.56
CA VAL A 351 -5.76 -1.03 21.43
C VAL A 351 -5.53 0.41 20.93
N GLY A 352 -4.77 0.58 19.84
CA GLY A 352 -4.46 1.87 19.25
C GLY A 352 -3.68 2.80 20.19
N SER A 353 -3.81 4.11 19.99
CA SER A 353 -3.25 5.16 20.85
C SER A 353 -4.27 5.78 21.81
N ASP A 354 -5.56 5.59 21.54
CA ASP A 354 -6.67 6.07 22.35
C ASP A 354 -7.84 5.06 22.28
N PRO A 355 -8.25 4.41 23.39
CA PRO A 355 -7.73 4.61 24.75
C PRO A 355 -6.29 4.11 24.95
N GLY A 356 -5.76 3.27 24.05
CA GLY A 356 -4.40 2.75 24.14
C GLY A 356 -4.22 1.61 25.15
N PRO A 357 -2.97 1.25 25.49
CA PRO A 357 -2.63 0.29 26.53
C PRO A 357 -3.25 0.63 27.90
N VAL A 358 -3.46 -0.38 28.75
CA VAL A 358 -4.00 -0.18 30.11
C VAL A 358 -3.12 0.78 30.92
N CYS A 359 -1.79 0.68 30.74
CA CYS A 359 -0.82 1.55 31.39
C CYS A 359 -0.95 3.03 31.02
N TYR A 360 -1.72 3.40 29.99
CA TYR A 360 -1.97 4.81 29.65
C TYR A 360 -3.03 5.46 30.56
N GLY A 361 -3.79 4.66 31.33
CA GLY A 361 -4.78 5.19 32.27
C GLY A 361 -6.05 5.79 31.65
N ARG A 362 -6.29 5.56 30.36
CA ARG A 362 -7.42 6.15 29.60
C ARG A 362 -8.65 5.23 29.49
N GLY A 363 -8.80 4.28 30.40
CA GLY A 363 -9.97 3.39 30.46
C GLY A 363 -9.95 2.19 29.51
N SER A 364 -8.77 1.78 29.02
CA SER A 364 -8.64 0.53 28.26
C SER A 364 -8.83 -0.70 29.15
N GLU A 365 -9.62 -1.67 28.69
CA GLU A 365 -9.88 -2.93 29.40
C GLU A 365 -9.02 -4.10 28.89
N LYS A 366 -8.35 -3.92 27.74
CA LYS A 366 -7.60 -4.98 27.07
C LYS A 366 -6.10 -4.79 27.29
N LEU A 367 -5.45 -5.80 27.84
CA LEU A 367 -3.99 -5.84 27.97
C LEU A 367 -3.33 -5.90 26.59
N SER A 368 -2.17 -5.25 26.46
CA SER A 368 -1.36 -5.17 25.25
C SER A 368 0.11 -5.55 25.47
N VAL A 369 0.90 -5.64 24.40
CA VAL A 369 2.35 -5.89 24.47
C VAL A 369 3.08 -4.80 25.27
N THR A 370 2.66 -3.53 25.15
CA THR A 370 3.18 -2.40 25.93
C THR A 370 2.92 -2.59 27.42
N ASP A 371 1.74 -3.10 27.80
CA ASP A 371 1.44 -3.42 29.20
C ASP A 371 2.38 -4.51 29.74
N ALA A 372 2.66 -5.55 28.95
CA ALA A 372 3.60 -6.59 29.33
C ALA A 372 5.02 -6.04 29.52
N ASN A 373 5.49 -5.19 28.59
CA ASN A 373 6.80 -4.55 28.70
C ASN A 373 6.87 -3.62 29.93
N PHE A 374 5.80 -2.86 30.21
CA PHE A 374 5.75 -1.98 31.38
C PHE A 374 5.74 -2.75 32.70
N LEU A 375 4.94 -3.82 32.79
CA LEU A 375 4.90 -4.69 33.98
C LEU A 375 6.30 -5.23 34.30
N LEU A 376 7.01 -5.71 33.28
CA LEU A 376 8.36 -6.27 33.40
C LEU A 376 9.47 -5.22 33.56
N GLY A 377 9.12 -3.94 33.68
CA GLY A 377 10.09 -2.85 33.91
C GLY A 377 10.96 -2.53 32.70
N ARG A 378 10.54 -2.88 31.47
CA ARG A 378 11.27 -2.53 30.24
C ARG A 378 11.00 -1.10 29.77
N ILE A 379 9.90 -0.52 30.20
CA ILE A 379 9.55 0.88 29.94
C ILE A 379 9.85 1.69 31.21
N VAL A 380 10.65 2.73 31.04
CA VAL A 380 11.05 3.65 32.12
C VAL A 380 10.08 4.82 32.13
N ASP A 381 9.32 4.95 33.22
CA ASP A 381 8.20 5.89 33.36
C ASP A 381 8.66 7.36 33.24
N GLU A 382 9.83 7.70 33.80
CA GLU A 382 10.34 9.08 33.79
C GLU A 382 10.64 9.63 32.39
N TYR A 383 10.86 8.75 31.40
CA TYR A 383 11.14 9.12 30.01
C TYR A 383 9.94 8.94 29.08
N PHE A 384 8.79 8.52 29.62
CA PHE A 384 7.58 8.42 28.83
C PHE A 384 6.93 9.81 28.64
N PRO A 385 6.32 10.13 27.49
CA PRO A 385 5.77 11.47 27.24
C PRO A 385 4.65 11.92 28.19
N PHE A 386 4.09 11.00 28.96
CA PHE A 386 3.06 11.24 29.98
C PHE A 386 3.13 10.16 31.06
N PRO A 387 2.60 10.39 32.27
CA PRO A 387 2.66 9.44 33.37
C PRO A 387 1.99 8.11 33.03
N LEU A 388 2.63 6.99 33.40
CA LEU A 388 2.07 5.65 33.24
C LEU A 388 1.42 5.12 34.54
N HIS A 389 0.46 4.22 34.37
CA HIS A 389 -0.44 3.73 35.41
C HIS A 389 -0.14 2.28 35.79
N ARG A 390 0.86 2.09 36.67
CA ARG A 390 1.34 0.75 37.08
C ARG A 390 0.30 -0.08 37.86
N PRO A 391 -0.42 0.45 38.87
CA PRO A 391 -1.37 -0.34 39.64
C PRO A 391 -2.46 -1.01 38.78
N GLU A 392 -2.94 -0.31 37.76
CA GLU A 392 -3.97 -0.76 36.82
C GLU A 392 -3.46 -1.93 35.96
N THR A 393 -2.27 -1.79 35.39
CA THR A 393 -1.61 -2.87 34.64
C THR A 393 -1.37 -4.10 35.52
N GLU A 394 -0.87 -3.93 36.75
CA GLU A 394 -0.62 -5.03 37.68
C GLU A 394 -1.90 -5.76 38.08
N LYS A 395 -2.98 -5.02 38.35
CA LYS A 395 -4.29 -5.60 38.66
C LYS A 395 -4.82 -6.41 37.49
N ALA A 396 -4.75 -5.87 36.28
CA ALA A 396 -5.21 -6.55 35.06
C ALA A 396 -4.42 -7.85 34.82
N PHE A 397 -3.08 -7.83 34.92
CA PHE A 397 -2.28 -9.04 34.76
C PHE A 397 -2.47 -10.05 35.90
N SER A 398 -2.74 -9.60 37.12
CA SER A 398 -3.05 -10.51 38.23
C SER A 398 -4.35 -11.28 37.96
N SER A 399 -5.37 -10.59 37.42
CA SER A 399 -6.61 -11.25 36.99
C SER A 399 -6.37 -12.23 35.84
N LEU A 400 -5.59 -11.85 34.83
CA LEU A 400 -5.25 -12.74 33.72
C LEU A 400 -4.46 -13.97 34.17
N SER A 401 -3.48 -13.80 35.06
CA SER A 401 -2.70 -14.91 35.64
C SER A 401 -3.61 -15.90 36.39
N GLN A 402 -4.56 -15.41 37.19
CA GLN A 402 -5.55 -16.27 37.86
C GLN A 402 -6.39 -17.06 36.85
N GLN A 403 -6.90 -16.40 35.80
CA GLN A 403 -7.69 -17.06 34.76
C GLN A 403 -6.90 -18.16 34.05
N ILE A 404 -5.64 -17.88 33.68
CA ILE A 404 -4.77 -18.86 33.01
C ILE A 404 -4.49 -20.03 33.94
N ASN A 405 -4.07 -19.79 35.18
CA ASN A 405 -3.74 -20.84 36.14
C ASN A 405 -4.92 -21.77 36.44
N ILE A 406 -6.15 -21.25 36.47
CA ILE A 406 -7.37 -22.06 36.63
C ILE A 406 -7.54 -23.04 35.46
N VAL A 407 -7.35 -22.57 34.22
CA VAL A 407 -7.58 -23.37 33.01
C VAL A 407 -6.42 -24.34 32.75
N THR A 408 -5.18 -23.90 32.89
CA THR A 408 -3.98 -24.72 32.60
C THR A 408 -3.59 -25.63 33.77
N LYS A 409 -4.13 -25.39 34.98
CA LYS A 409 -3.73 -26.06 36.23
C LYS A 409 -2.25 -25.86 36.57
N GLU A 410 -1.70 -24.72 36.17
CA GLU A 410 -0.34 -24.30 36.51
C GLU A 410 -0.36 -23.22 37.60
N ASN A 411 0.81 -22.79 38.06
CA ASN A 411 0.97 -21.71 39.03
C ASN A 411 1.98 -20.68 38.53
N LYS A 412 1.67 -20.00 37.42
CA LYS A 412 2.53 -18.99 36.80
C LYS A 412 2.25 -17.61 37.37
N SER A 413 3.31 -16.85 37.66
CA SER A 413 3.20 -15.46 38.11
C SER A 413 2.72 -14.52 36.99
N LYS A 414 2.31 -13.30 37.35
CA LYS A 414 1.94 -12.26 36.39
C LYS A 414 3.09 -11.91 35.44
N GLU A 415 4.32 -11.91 35.93
CA GLU A 415 5.55 -11.67 35.16
C GLU A 415 5.85 -12.82 34.19
N GLU A 416 5.66 -14.08 34.61
CA GLU A 416 5.84 -15.24 33.74
C GLU A 416 4.85 -15.24 32.58
N ILE A 417 3.58 -14.89 32.87
CA ILE A 417 2.54 -14.74 31.84
C ILE A 417 2.88 -13.59 30.87
N ALA A 418 3.27 -12.42 31.38
CA ALA A 418 3.67 -11.29 30.55
C ALA A 418 4.88 -11.62 29.66
N MET A 419 5.88 -12.31 30.21
CA MET A 419 7.03 -12.78 29.44
C MET A 419 6.63 -13.80 28.36
N GLY A 420 5.66 -14.67 28.64
CA GLY A 420 5.09 -15.60 27.67
C GLY A 420 4.49 -14.88 26.46
N PHE A 421 3.68 -13.83 26.69
CA PHE A 421 3.13 -13.02 25.61
C PHE A 421 4.20 -12.29 24.79
N ILE A 422 5.23 -11.73 25.45
CA ILE A 422 6.35 -11.10 24.73
C ILE A 422 7.10 -12.12 23.87
N LYS A 423 7.34 -13.34 24.38
CA LYS A 423 7.96 -14.41 23.58
C LYS A 423 7.12 -14.71 22.35
N LEU A 424 5.80 -14.81 22.50
CA LEU A 424 4.90 -15.07 21.37
C LEU A 424 4.92 -13.94 20.34
N ALA A 425 4.89 -12.68 20.78
CA ALA A 425 5.03 -11.51 19.91
C ALA A 425 6.38 -11.54 19.16
N ASN A 426 7.47 -11.84 19.86
CA ASN A 426 8.81 -11.95 19.27
C ASN A 426 8.91 -13.07 18.24
N THR A 427 8.28 -14.23 18.49
CA THR A 427 8.23 -15.33 17.53
C THR A 427 7.53 -14.89 16.24
N LYS A 428 6.36 -14.25 16.34
CA LYS A 428 5.63 -13.72 15.16
C LYS A 428 6.47 -12.71 14.37
N MET A 429 7.16 -11.80 15.05
CA MET A 429 8.06 -10.82 14.39
C MET A 429 9.29 -11.49 13.77
N ALA A 430 9.87 -12.50 14.42
CA ALA A 430 11.00 -13.26 13.88
C ALA A 430 10.61 -14.06 12.63
N GLU A 431 9.41 -14.64 12.59
CA GLU A 431 8.87 -15.31 11.40
C GLU A 431 8.73 -14.34 10.22
N ALA A 432 8.34 -13.09 10.47
CA ALA A 432 8.30 -12.05 9.44
C ALA A 432 9.69 -11.77 8.84
N ILE A 433 10.72 -11.70 9.70
CA ILE A 433 12.11 -11.53 9.27
C ILE A 433 12.57 -12.73 8.42
N LYS A 434 12.23 -13.96 8.81
CA LYS A 434 12.54 -15.16 8.02
C LYS A 434 11.86 -15.16 6.65
N LYS A 435 10.66 -14.58 6.55
CA LYS A 435 9.93 -14.46 5.29
C LYS A 435 10.63 -13.55 4.28
N VAL A 436 11.24 -12.45 4.74
CA VAL A 436 12.02 -11.54 3.85
C VAL A 436 13.48 -11.97 3.67
N THR A 437 13.97 -12.94 4.46
CA THR A 437 15.33 -13.47 4.39
C THR A 437 15.37 -14.94 3.92
N GLU A 438 15.24 -15.90 4.84
CA GLU A 438 15.41 -17.35 4.61
C GLU A 438 14.51 -17.90 3.49
N THR A 439 13.24 -17.47 3.44
CA THR A 439 12.29 -17.93 2.40
C THR A 439 12.71 -17.50 1.00
N LYS A 440 13.52 -16.44 0.90
CA LYS A 440 14.09 -15.93 -0.35
C LYS A 440 15.53 -16.42 -0.59
N GLY A 441 16.02 -17.36 0.22
CA GLY A 441 17.36 -17.95 0.08
C GLY A 441 18.48 -17.14 0.71
N TYR A 442 18.18 -16.14 1.54
CA TYR A 442 19.20 -15.36 2.25
C TYR A 442 19.50 -15.95 3.63
N ASP A 443 20.78 -16.01 3.97
CA ASP A 443 21.24 -16.38 5.31
C ASP A 443 21.04 -15.22 6.28
N VAL A 444 20.04 -15.33 7.16
CA VAL A 444 19.66 -14.30 8.13
C VAL A 444 20.81 -13.93 9.09
N THR A 445 21.72 -14.86 9.40
CA THR A 445 22.81 -14.65 10.37
C THR A 445 23.84 -13.61 9.92
N LYS A 446 23.94 -13.40 8.60
CA LYS A 446 24.84 -12.42 7.98
C LYS A 446 24.31 -10.99 8.00
N HIS A 447 23.08 -10.78 8.49
CA HIS A 447 22.44 -9.48 8.44
C HIS A 447 22.69 -8.66 9.71
N ILE A 448 22.68 -7.34 9.56
CA ILE A 448 22.55 -6.42 10.70
C ILE A 448 21.06 -6.12 10.90
N LEU A 449 20.58 -6.28 12.14
CA LEU A 449 19.20 -5.91 12.51
C LEU A 449 19.12 -4.40 12.77
N CYS A 450 18.49 -3.67 11.87
CA CYS A 450 18.31 -2.22 11.92
C CYS A 450 16.98 -1.90 12.59
N VAL A 451 17.04 -1.40 13.82
CA VAL A 451 15.89 -1.27 14.73
C VAL A 451 15.43 0.17 14.79
N PHE A 452 14.14 0.38 14.52
CA PHE A 452 13.48 1.67 14.60
C PHE A 452 11.98 1.52 14.89
N GLY A 453 11.25 2.62 15.04
CA GLY A 453 9.92 2.61 15.63
C GLY A 453 9.97 2.67 17.16
N GLY A 454 8.90 3.17 17.76
CA GLY A 454 8.85 3.47 19.21
C GLY A 454 8.90 2.23 20.12
N ALA A 455 8.46 1.06 19.64
CA ALA A 455 8.41 -0.16 20.43
C ALA A 455 9.55 -1.15 20.13
N ALA A 456 10.18 -1.07 18.96
CA ALA A 456 11.14 -2.08 18.48
C ALA A 456 12.34 -2.33 19.40
N PRO A 457 12.99 -1.31 19.99
CA PRO A 457 14.16 -1.53 20.85
C PRO A 457 13.87 -2.44 22.06
N GLN A 458 12.61 -2.52 22.50
CA GLN A 458 12.20 -3.38 23.63
C GLN A 458 12.23 -4.88 23.29
N HIS A 459 12.29 -5.21 22.00
CA HIS A 459 12.17 -6.59 21.47
C HIS A 459 13.43 -7.06 20.74
N CYS A 460 14.26 -6.15 20.24
CA CYS A 460 15.34 -6.45 19.30
C CYS A 460 16.34 -7.50 19.79
N CYS A 461 16.78 -7.46 21.05
CA CYS A 461 17.74 -8.43 21.58
C CYS A 461 17.20 -9.88 21.59
N SER A 462 15.90 -10.05 21.87
CA SER A 462 15.28 -11.38 21.87
C SER A 462 15.13 -11.90 20.44
N ILE A 463 14.75 -11.02 19.51
CA ILE A 463 14.59 -11.37 18.10
C ILE A 463 15.94 -11.73 17.49
N ALA A 464 16.96 -10.88 17.67
CA ALA A 464 18.31 -11.12 17.17
C ALA A 464 18.87 -12.46 17.65
N ARG A 465 18.74 -12.77 18.95
CA ARG A 465 19.14 -14.08 19.50
C ARG A 465 18.39 -15.25 18.86
N SER A 466 17.09 -15.13 18.62
CA SER A 466 16.29 -16.20 18.01
C SER A 466 16.65 -16.46 16.54
N LEU A 467 17.22 -15.46 15.87
CA LEU A 467 17.63 -15.49 14.48
C LEU A 467 19.16 -15.66 14.30
N ASN A 468 19.91 -15.78 15.40
CA ASN A 468 21.38 -15.77 15.40
C ASN A 468 21.97 -14.56 14.64
N ILE A 469 21.36 -13.39 14.79
CA ILE A 469 21.92 -12.12 14.31
C ILE A 469 22.85 -11.56 15.39
N GLU A 470 24.11 -11.35 15.03
CA GLU A 470 25.14 -10.91 15.97
C GLU A 470 25.14 -9.39 16.22
N THR A 471 24.70 -8.61 15.23
CA THR A 471 24.79 -7.14 15.27
C THR A 471 23.41 -6.50 15.20
N ILE A 472 23.13 -5.63 16.17
CA ILE A 472 21.93 -4.80 16.23
C ILE A 472 22.36 -3.34 16.07
N PHE A 473 21.75 -2.64 15.12
CA PHE A 473 21.90 -1.21 14.96
C PHE A 473 20.62 -0.49 15.37
N ILE A 474 20.68 0.33 16.42
CA ILE A 474 19.56 1.16 16.86
C ILE A 474 19.82 2.58 16.40
N ASN A 475 19.00 3.07 15.47
CA ASN A 475 19.20 4.40 14.90
C ASN A 475 18.88 5.50 15.92
N ARG A 476 19.67 6.58 15.95
CA ARG A 476 19.41 7.75 16.83
C ARG A 476 18.05 8.41 16.58
N TYR A 477 17.53 8.28 15.37
CA TYR A 477 16.22 8.79 14.97
C TYR A 477 15.14 7.69 15.03
N SER A 478 15.33 6.61 15.79
CA SER A 478 14.46 5.42 15.82
C SER A 478 12.97 5.75 15.77
N SER A 479 12.46 6.64 16.62
CA SER A 479 11.04 7.01 16.67
C SER A 479 10.52 7.80 15.47
N VAL A 480 11.42 8.39 14.66
CA VAL A 480 11.08 9.27 13.53
C VAL A 480 11.86 8.89 12.25
N LEU A 481 12.44 7.68 12.19
CA LEU A 481 13.35 7.30 11.11
C LEU A 481 12.64 7.28 9.76
N SER A 482 11.36 6.89 9.73
CA SER A 482 10.55 6.92 8.52
C SER A 482 10.36 8.35 7.98
N ALA A 483 10.20 9.33 8.88
CA ALA A 483 10.15 10.74 8.50
C ALA A 483 11.50 11.26 8.03
N TYR A 484 12.59 10.85 8.68
CA TYR A 484 13.94 11.17 8.24
C TYR A 484 14.22 10.59 6.84
N GLY A 485 13.81 9.34 6.58
CA GLY A 485 13.95 8.69 5.29
C GLY A 485 13.12 9.32 4.17
N LEU A 486 11.95 9.90 4.47
CA LEU A 486 11.23 10.77 3.52
C LEU A 486 12.11 11.94 3.06
N GLY A 487 12.86 12.55 3.98
CA GLY A 487 13.81 13.62 3.67
C GLY A 487 15.02 13.17 2.84
N LEU A 488 15.37 11.88 2.87
CA LEU A 488 16.47 11.32 2.08
C LEU A 488 16.04 10.71 0.74
N ALA A 489 14.73 10.55 0.53
CA ALA A 489 14.19 9.93 -0.67
C ALA A 489 14.37 10.86 -1.88
N ASP A 490 14.61 10.23 -3.02
CA ASP A 490 14.72 10.90 -4.31
C ASP A 490 13.36 10.89 -5.01
N GLU A 491 13.13 11.86 -5.90
CA GLU A 491 12.03 11.75 -6.85
C GLU A 491 12.27 10.59 -7.80
N LYS A 492 11.26 9.76 -8.01
CA LYS A 492 11.37 8.57 -8.84
C LYS A 492 10.16 8.47 -9.75
N GLN A 493 10.40 8.22 -11.03
CA GLN A 493 9.36 7.84 -11.97
C GLN A 493 9.71 6.46 -12.54
N GLU A 494 8.71 5.59 -12.61
CA GLU A 494 8.84 4.29 -13.26
C GLU A 494 7.97 4.28 -14.50
N LEU A 495 8.55 3.89 -15.62
CA LEU A 495 7.86 3.72 -16.89
C LEU A 495 8.07 2.29 -17.36
N LYS A 496 7.02 1.65 -17.86
CA LYS A 496 7.06 0.28 -18.39
C LYS A 496 6.38 0.23 -19.74
N VAL A 497 7.07 -0.36 -20.70
CA VAL A 497 6.52 -0.67 -22.01
C VAL A 497 6.73 -2.15 -22.27
N PRO A 498 5.69 -2.89 -22.70
CA PRO A 498 5.83 -4.26 -23.13
C PRO A 498 6.65 -4.28 -24.41
N CYS A 499 7.78 -4.97 -24.39
CA CYS A 499 8.63 -5.18 -25.54
C CYS A 499 8.75 -6.67 -25.82
N LYS A 500 8.58 -7.06 -27.08
CA LYS A 500 8.78 -8.44 -27.53
C LYS A 500 10.04 -8.48 -28.37
N VAL A 501 11.07 -9.09 -27.81
CA VAL A 501 12.38 -9.24 -28.43
C VAL A 501 12.72 -10.72 -28.50
N GLY A 502 13.57 -11.13 -29.45
CA GLY A 502 14.07 -12.49 -29.55
C GLY A 502 14.66 -13.01 -28.22
N PHE A 503 14.63 -14.32 -28.02
CA PHE A 503 14.96 -14.98 -26.74
C PHE A 503 16.38 -14.69 -26.19
N ALA A 504 17.31 -14.20 -27.03
CA ALA A 504 18.67 -13.87 -26.63
C ALA A 504 18.90 -12.35 -26.58
N LEU A 505 19.53 -11.86 -25.51
CA LEU A 505 20.07 -10.51 -25.42
C LEU A 505 21.35 -10.42 -26.27
N CYS A 506 21.20 -10.33 -27.59
CA CYS A 506 22.30 -10.06 -28.52
C CYS A 506 22.34 -8.56 -28.90
N PRO A 507 23.47 -8.04 -29.40
CA PRO A 507 23.61 -6.63 -29.78
C PRO A 507 22.52 -6.14 -30.74
N GLU A 508 22.07 -6.99 -31.66
CA GLU A 508 21.01 -6.69 -32.63
C GLU A 508 19.67 -6.48 -31.94
N ASN A 509 19.30 -7.40 -31.03
CA ASN A 509 18.07 -7.35 -30.24
C ASN A 509 18.06 -6.18 -29.23
N MET A 510 19.23 -5.82 -28.69
CA MET A 510 19.37 -4.66 -27.80
C MET A 510 19.11 -3.34 -28.52
N LYS A 511 19.30 -3.28 -29.84
CA LYS A 511 18.98 -2.08 -30.62
C LYS A 511 17.48 -1.77 -30.57
N GLU A 512 16.62 -2.78 -30.72
CA GLU A 512 15.16 -2.61 -30.61
C GLU A 512 14.74 -2.17 -29.20
N VAL A 513 15.35 -2.74 -28.17
CA VAL A 513 15.11 -2.32 -26.77
C VAL A 513 15.50 -0.86 -26.56
N ASN A 514 16.66 -0.45 -27.09
CA ASN A 514 17.13 0.93 -26.95
C ASN A 514 16.26 1.92 -27.73
N GLU A 515 15.80 1.56 -28.94
CA GLU A 515 14.88 2.39 -29.73
C GLU A 515 13.53 2.59 -29.02
N GLU A 516 13.01 1.56 -28.35
CA GLU A 516 11.81 1.72 -27.51
C GLU A 516 12.08 2.55 -26.26
N PHE A 517 13.25 2.39 -25.62
CA PHE A 517 13.64 3.18 -24.46
C PHE A 517 13.80 4.67 -24.81
N GLU A 518 14.35 5.02 -25.97
CA GLU A 518 14.50 6.41 -26.43
C GLU A 518 13.16 7.11 -26.73
N LYS A 519 12.08 6.34 -27.00
CA LYS A 519 10.73 6.88 -27.22
C LYS A 519 10.00 7.23 -25.92
N MET A 520 10.46 6.69 -24.79
CA MET A 520 9.87 6.87 -23.46
C MET A 520 10.37 8.16 -22.82
#